data_AF-A0A2V9ZKT1-F1
#
_entry.id   AF-A0A2V9ZKT1-F1
#
_cell.length_a   1.000
_cell.length_b   1.000
_cell.length_c   1.000
_cell.angle_alpha   90.00
_cell.angle_beta   90.00
_cell.angle_gamma   90.00
#
_symmetry.space_group_name_H-M   'P 1'
#
loop_
_entity.id
_entity.type
_entity.pdbx_description
1 polymer ?
#
loop_
_entity_poly.entity_id
_entity_poly.type
_entity_poly.pdbx_seq_one_letter_code
_entity_poly.pdbx_strand_id
1 'polypeptide(L)'
;MHILVTADTIGGVWTYTRELVSGLVRRGTKVTLVSFGDIPRPEQTEWMDGLAGLDYHPTAFKLEWMQDCESDLAASAEYLEAIVRESKPDLLHLSQFYYGALRCNVPRVVVAHSDVVSWWAEVRQQEPPESDWTRWYRAAVSRGIAKANAVVAPSRWM
;
A
#
# COMPACT_ATOMS: atom_id res chain seq x y z
N MET A 1 0.55 20.17 5.06
CA MET A 1 0.38 19.05 4.12
C MET A 1 0.03 17.80 4.92
N HIS A 2 -0.90 17.00 4.42
CA HIS A 2 -1.35 15.75 5.01
C HIS A 2 -1.27 14.64 3.96
N ILE A 3 -0.58 13.56 4.28
CA ILE A 3 -0.42 12.40 3.41
C ILE A 3 -1.08 11.19 4.05
N LEU A 4 -1.89 10.47 3.28
CA LEU A 4 -2.30 9.12 3.65
C LEU A 4 -1.29 8.14 3.08
N VAL A 5 -0.71 7.30 3.93
CA VAL A 5 0.25 6.26 3.55
C VAL A 5 -0.40 4.90 3.78
N THR A 6 -0.28 3.98 2.82
CA THR A 6 -0.62 2.58 3.06
C THR A 6 0.63 1.71 3.15
N ALA A 7 0.56 0.63 3.92
CA ALA A 7 1.70 -0.26 4.14
C ALA A 7 1.28 -1.73 4.35
N ASP A 8 2.12 -2.64 3.89
CA ASP A 8 2.07 -4.05 4.26
C ASP A 8 2.86 -4.21 5.56
N THR A 9 2.35 -4.97 6.52
CA THR A 9 3.07 -5.28 7.76
C THR A 9 4.07 -6.43 7.62
N ILE A 10 4.14 -7.02 6.42
CA ILE A 10 4.98 -8.18 6.10
C ILE A 10 6.20 -7.72 5.28
N GLY A 11 7.39 -8.12 5.72
CA GLY A 11 8.63 -7.94 4.96
C GLY A 11 9.15 -6.48 4.89
N GLY A 12 9.82 -6.15 3.79
CA GLY A 12 10.56 -4.90 3.64
C GLY A 12 9.70 -3.64 3.55
N VAL A 13 8.42 -3.76 3.19
CA VAL A 13 7.47 -2.63 3.08
C VAL A 13 7.28 -1.95 4.44
N TRP A 14 7.25 -2.70 5.54
CA TRP A 14 7.14 -2.10 6.88
C TRP A 14 8.37 -1.27 7.26
N THR A 15 9.56 -1.71 6.86
CA THR A 15 10.81 -0.97 7.09
C THR A 15 10.84 0.31 6.25
N TYR A 16 10.46 0.22 4.97
CA TYR A 16 10.29 1.38 4.09
C TYR A 16 9.31 2.40 4.70
N THR A 17 8.17 1.92 5.19
CA THR A 17 7.12 2.73 5.79
C THR A 17 7.62 3.46 7.02
N ARG A 18 8.33 2.77 7.93
CA ARG A 18 8.92 3.40 9.12
C ARG A 18 9.80 4.58 8.75
N GLU A 19 10.69 4.44 7.78
CA GLU A 19 11.61 5.49 7.38
C GLU A 19 10.87 6.66 6.71
N LEU A 20 9.97 6.36 5.77
CA LEU A 20 9.16 7.36 5.06
C LEU A 20 8.30 8.17 6.04
N VAL A 21 7.50 7.50 6.87
CA VAL A 21 6.57 8.13 7.80
C VAL A 21 7.31 8.96 8.84
N SER A 22 8.37 8.40 9.44
CA SER A 22 9.19 9.14 10.41
C SER A 22 9.81 10.39 9.76
N GLY A 23 10.30 10.29 8.52
CA GLY A 23 10.87 11.40 7.77
C GLY A 23 9.85 12.49 7.46
N LEU A 24 8.64 12.11 7.04
CA LEU A 24 7.53 13.03 6.74
C LEU A 24 7.06 13.78 7.99
N VAL A 25 6.82 13.06 9.08
CA VAL A 25 6.36 13.65 10.35
C VAL A 25 7.40 14.64 10.91
N ARG A 26 8.69 14.29 10.89
CA ARG A 26 9.77 15.19 11.33
C ARG A 26 9.88 16.47 10.48
N ARG A 27 9.39 16.46 9.25
CA ARG A 27 9.30 17.64 8.36
C ARG A 27 7.99 18.41 8.52
N GLY A 28 7.19 18.09 9.54
CA GLY A 28 5.92 18.77 9.82
C GLY A 28 4.74 18.31 8.95
N THR A 29 4.86 17.17 8.25
CA THR A 29 3.75 16.59 7.49
C THR A 29 2.87 15.77 8.42
N LYS A 30 1.56 16.00 8.40
CA LYS A 30 0.60 15.10 9.06
C LYS A 30 0.53 13.81 8.24
N VAL A 31 0.56 12.67 8.91
CA VAL A 31 0.47 11.37 8.25
C VAL A 31 -0.71 10.58 8.82
N THR A 32 -1.57 10.08 7.95
CA THR A 32 -2.49 8.99 8.29
C THR A 32 -1.91 7.71 7.71
N LEU A 33 -1.50 6.77 8.57
CA LEU A 33 -0.97 5.47 8.14
C LEU A 33 -2.06 4.42 8.27
N VAL A 34 -2.30 3.67 7.20
CA VAL A 34 -3.19 2.50 7.21
C VAL A 34 -2.38 1.27 6.84
N SER A 35 -2.41 0.22 7.66
CA SER A 35 -1.66 -1.01 7.37
C SER A 35 -2.54 -2.21 7.12
N PHE A 36 -2.06 -3.12 6.27
CA PHE A 36 -2.75 -4.32 5.80
C PHE A 36 -1.88 -5.57 5.97
N GLY A 37 -2.48 -6.76 5.86
CA GLY A 37 -1.88 -8.04 6.19
C GLY A 37 -2.23 -8.43 7.62
N ASP A 38 -1.24 -8.42 8.51
CA ASP A 38 -1.43 -8.70 9.93
C ASP A 38 -1.44 -7.42 10.77
N ILE A 39 -2.11 -7.46 11.91
CA ILE A 39 -1.96 -6.42 12.93
C ILE A 39 -0.54 -6.52 13.50
N PRO A 40 0.29 -5.47 13.41
CA PRO A 40 1.66 -5.55 13.88
C PRO A 40 1.69 -5.68 15.40
N ARG A 41 2.68 -6.42 15.89
CA ARG A 41 2.92 -6.56 17.33
C ARG A 41 3.41 -5.24 17.92
N PRO A 42 3.25 -5.00 19.24
CA PRO A 42 3.69 -3.77 19.89
C PRO A 42 5.14 -3.39 19.57
N GLU A 43 6.06 -4.35 19.53
CA GLU A 43 7.49 -4.12 19.26
C GLU A 43 7.72 -3.62 17.81
N GLN A 44 6.83 -3.97 16.88
CA GLN A 44 6.89 -3.51 15.49
C GLN A 44 6.36 -2.08 15.33
N THR A 45 5.69 -1.53 16.34
CA THR A 45 5.10 -0.18 16.34
C THR A 45 5.81 0.82 17.25
N GLU A 46 6.76 0.40 18.09
CA GLU A 46 7.53 1.28 19.01
C GLU A 46 8.14 2.51 18.33
N TRP A 47 8.52 2.41 17.05
CA TRP A 47 9.08 3.54 16.30
C TRP A 47 8.08 4.69 16.08
N MET A 48 6.79 4.44 16.25
CA MET A 48 5.74 5.45 16.16
C MET A 48 5.64 6.32 17.42
N ASP A 49 6.22 5.86 18.53
CA ASP A 49 6.14 6.56 19.81
C ASP A 49 6.78 7.95 19.69
N GLY A 50 6.02 8.98 20.07
CA GLY A 50 6.44 10.38 19.98
C GLY A 50 6.25 11.03 18.60
N LEU A 51 5.72 10.34 17.60
CA LEU A 51 5.34 10.94 16.31
C LEU A 51 3.98 11.65 16.41
N ALA A 52 3.94 12.83 17.03
CA ALA A 52 2.69 13.59 17.26
C ALA A 52 1.87 13.94 16.00
N GLY A 53 2.48 13.88 14.81
CA GLY A 53 1.82 14.10 13.52
C GLY A 53 1.27 12.83 12.86
N LEU A 54 1.38 11.67 13.50
CA LEU A 54 0.96 10.37 12.98
C LEU A 54 -0.40 9.96 13.57
N ASP A 55 -1.31 9.58 12.70
CA ASP A 55 -2.58 8.92 13.00
C ASP A 55 -2.56 7.52 12.36
N TYR A 56 -2.62 6.46 13.17
CA TYR A 56 -2.38 5.09 12.72
C TYR A 56 -3.63 4.20 12.83
N HIS A 57 -3.98 3.57 11.70
CA HIS A 57 -5.14 2.69 11.52
C HIS A 57 -4.67 1.29 11.12
N PRO A 58 -4.39 0.39 12.08
CA PRO A 58 -4.03 -0.99 11.76
C PRO A 58 -5.26 -1.79 11.29
N THR A 59 -5.10 -2.58 10.23
CA THR A 59 -6.14 -3.53 9.77
C THR A 59 -5.56 -4.91 9.55
N ALA A 60 -6.44 -5.92 9.53
CA ALA A 60 -6.11 -7.31 9.23
C ALA A 60 -6.63 -7.75 7.84
N PHE A 61 -6.96 -6.80 6.95
CA PHE A 61 -7.38 -7.15 5.61
C PHE A 61 -6.22 -7.77 4.83
N LYS A 62 -6.51 -8.80 4.04
CA LYS A 62 -5.51 -9.48 3.21
C LYS A 62 -4.83 -8.54 2.22
N LEU A 63 -3.60 -8.90 1.88
CA LEU A 63 -2.81 -8.25 0.83
C LEU A 63 -3.15 -8.81 -0.55
N GLU A 64 -2.90 -8.03 -1.58
CA GLU A 64 -3.30 -8.36 -2.96
C GLU A 64 -2.63 -9.59 -3.58
N TRP A 65 -1.52 -10.03 -3.00
CA TRP A 65 -0.82 -11.26 -3.39
C TRP A 65 -1.29 -12.50 -2.60
N MET A 66 -2.14 -12.33 -1.59
CA MET A 66 -2.65 -13.44 -0.78
C MET A 66 -3.79 -14.18 -1.50
N GLN A 67 -3.97 -15.45 -1.13
CA GLN A 67 -5.06 -16.27 -1.63
C GLN A 67 -6.42 -15.81 -1.08
N ASP A 68 -7.46 -15.85 -1.92
CA ASP A 68 -8.84 -15.47 -1.60
C ASP A 68 -8.92 -14.05 -0.99
N CYS A 69 -8.20 -13.08 -1.58
CA CYS A 69 -8.12 -11.70 -1.09
C CYS A 69 -9.13 -10.77 -1.76
N GLU A 70 -9.83 -11.19 -2.81
CA GLU A 70 -10.64 -10.33 -3.66
C GLU A 70 -11.73 -9.58 -2.89
N SER A 71 -12.43 -10.28 -1.99
CA SER A 71 -13.46 -9.69 -1.13
C SER A 71 -12.86 -8.74 -0.08
N ASP A 72 -11.72 -9.11 0.50
CA ASP A 72 -11.03 -8.28 1.50
C ASP A 72 -10.46 -7.01 0.87
N LEU A 73 -9.99 -7.07 -0.37
CA LEU A 73 -9.55 -5.90 -1.12
C LEU A 73 -10.70 -4.96 -1.46
N ALA A 74 -11.87 -5.50 -1.82
CA ALA A 74 -13.06 -4.68 -2.04
C ALA A 74 -13.49 -3.97 -0.74
N ALA A 75 -13.58 -4.70 0.37
CA ALA A 75 -13.94 -4.15 1.67
C ALA A 75 -12.91 -3.14 2.20
N SER A 76 -11.61 -3.44 2.07
CA SER A 76 -10.55 -2.52 2.47
C SER A 76 -10.48 -1.26 1.63
N ALA A 77 -10.85 -1.32 0.34
CA ALA A 77 -10.96 -0.13 -0.50
C ALA A 77 -12.10 0.78 -0.01
N GLU A 78 -13.27 0.23 0.34
CA GLU A 78 -14.38 1.00 0.90
C GLU A 78 -13.99 1.66 2.24
N TYR A 79 -13.29 0.91 3.10
CA TYR A 79 -12.74 1.41 4.36
C TYR A 79 -11.74 2.56 4.11
N LEU A 80 -10.81 2.37 3.18
CA LEU A 80 -9.80 3.37 2.85
C LEU A 80 -10.43 4.63 2.23
N GLU A 81 -11.45 4.48 1.38
CA GLU A 81 -12.24 5.60 0.85
C GLU A 81 -12.96 6.37 1.97
N ALA A 82 -13.45 5.70 3.01
CA ALA A 82 -14.01 6.35 4.19
C ALA A 82 -12.96 7.18 4.93
N ILE A 83 -11.78 6.62 5.20
CA ILE A 83 -10.66 7.36 5.81
C ILE A 83 -10.28 8.56 4.94
N VAL A 84 -10.21 8.42 3.62
CA VAL A 84 -9.90 9.54 2.72
C VAL A 84 -10.95 10.66 2.85
N ARG A 85 -12.25 10.32 2.93
CA ARG A 85 -13.32 11.32 3.10
C ARG A 85 -13.24 12.05 4.44
N GLU A 86 -12.94 11.33 5.51
CA GLU A 86 -12.89 11.87 6.88
C GLU A 86 -11.63 12.70 7.12
N SER A 87 -10.48 12.14 6.74
CA SER A 87 -9.17 12.68 7.04
C SER A 87 -8.72 13.75 6.03
N LYS A 88 -9.27 13.72 4.79
CA LYS A 88 -9.03 14.67 3.70
C LYS A 88 -7.53 14.91 3.39
N PRO A 89 -6.76 13.85 3.07
CA PRO A 89 -5.35 13.98 2.75
C PRO A 89 -5.16 14.77 1.44
N ASP A 90 -4.05 15.49 1.35
CA ASP A 90 -3.62 16.20 0.14
C ASP A 90 -3.02 15.24 -0.90
N LEU A 91 -2.49 14.09 -0.46
CA LEU A 91 -1.82 13.09 -1.29
C LEU A 91 -2.02 11.68 -0.72
N LEU A 92 -2.18 10.69 -1.60
CA LEU A 92 -2.10 9.28 -1.25
C LEU A 92 -0.73 8.72 -1.65
N HIS A 93 -0.07 8.01 -0.74
CA HIS A 93 1.18 7.31 -0.98
C HIS A 93 0.97 5.82 -0.70
N LEU A 94 0.76 5.03 -1.75
CA LEU A 94 0.17 3.71 -1.66
C LEU A 94 1.22 2.62 -1.91
N SER A 95 1.38 1.66 -1.00
CA SER A 95 2.32 0.55 -1.15
C SER A 95 1.76 -0.66 -1.91
N GLN A 96 0.44 -0.69 -2.13
CA GLN A 96 -0.25 -1.74 -2.88
C GLN A 96 -0.76 -1.17 -4.21
N PHE A 97 -0.63 -1.95 -5.29
CA PHE A 97 -1.06 -1.51 -6.61
C PHE A 97 -2.57 -1.30 -6.67
N TYR A 98 -3.34 -2.20 -6.07
CA TYR A 98 -4.80 -2.24 -6.10
C TYR A 98 -5.44 -0.90 -5.71
N TYR A 99 -4.91 -0.25 -4.67
CA TYR A 99 -5.43 1.02 -4.16
C TYR A 99 -5.14 2.21 -5.10
N GLY A 100 -4.27 2.05 -6.09
CA GLY A 100 -4.13 3.00 -7.19
C GLY A 100 -5.46 3.28 -7.90
N ALA A 101 -6.45 2.39 -7.79
CA ALA A 101 -7.78 2.52 -8.39
C ALA A 101 -8.91 3.03 -7.45
N LEU A 102 -8.59 3.49 -6.22
CA LEU A 102 -9.59 4.05 -5.28
C LEU A 102 -10.45 5.15 -5.92
N ARG A 103 -11.73 5.20 -5.55
CA ARG A 103 -12.72 6.16 -6.08
C ARG A 103 -12.68 7.48 -5.31
N CYS A 104 -11.59 8.22 -5.46
CA CYS A 104 -11.42 9.55 -4.90
C CYS A 104 -10.63 10.48 -5.85
N ASN A 105 -10.72 11.78 -5.62
CA ASN A 105 -10.03 12.78 -6.45
C ASN A 105 -8.67 13.22 -5.88
N VAL A 106 -8.17 12.54 -4.85
CA VAL A 106 -6.88 12.85 -4.24
C VAL A 106 -5.75 12.35 -5.15
N PRO A 107 -4.75 13.18 -5.48
CA PRO A 107 -3.56 12.74 -6.20
C PRO A 107 -2.89 11.56 -5.50
N ARG A 108 -2.38 10.60 -6.27
CA ARG A 108 -1.82 9.36 -5.70
C ARG A 108 -0.50 8.95 -6.34
N VAL A 109 0.43 8.57 -5.50
CA VAL A 109 1.67 7.88 -5.85
C VAL A 109 1.50 6.42 -5.46
N VAL A 110 1.79 5.51 -6.39
CA VAL A 110 1.83 4.07 -6.13
C VAL A 110 3.29 3.62 -6.11
N VAL A 111 3.68 2.85 -5.09
CA VAL A 111 5.02 2.29 -4.97
C VAL A 111 5.02 0.87 -5.50
N ALA A 112 5.79 0.64 -6.56
CA ALA A 112 6.09 -0.70 -7.04
C ALA A 112 7.18 -1.32 -6.14
N HIS A 113 6.78 -2.06 -5.10
CA HIS A 113 7.72 -2.81 -4.26
C HIS A 113 8.11 -4.15 -4.88
N SER A 114 7.11 -4.91 -5.34
CA SER A 114 7.24 -6.16 -6.09
C SER A 114 5.84 -6.58 -6.48
N ASP A 115 5.62 -7.03 -7.71
CA ASP A 115 4.39 -7.73 -8.07
C ASP A 115 4.66 -9.24 -8.23
N VAL A 116 3.63 -10.07 -8.05
CA VAL A 116 3.78 -11.54 -8.09
C VAL A 116 4.18 -12.00 -9.49
N VAL A 117 3.73 -11.32 -10.52
CA VAL A 117 3.90 -11.74 -11.91
C VAL A 117 5.33 -11.50 -12.39
N SER A 118 5.86 -10.28 -12.25
CA SER A 118 7.22 -9.95 -12.65
C SER A 118 8.25 -10.70 -11.80
N TRP A 119 8.00 -10.82 -10.49
CA TRP A 119 8.83 -11.62 -9.60
C TRP A 119 8.87 -13.08 -10.06
N TRP A 120 7.71 -13.68 -10.38
CA TRP A 120 7.65 -15.06 -10.85
C TRP A 120 8.41 -15.21 -12.17
N ALA A 121 8.17 -14.31 -13.13
CA ALA A 121 8.84 -14.33 -14.43
C ALA A 121 10.36 -14.28 -14.28
N GLU A 122 10.87 -13.40 -13.41
CA GLU A 122 12.30 -13.23 -13.19
C GLU A 122 12.91 -14.41 -12.40
N VAL A 123 12.26 -14.86 -11.33
CA VAL A 123 12.83 -15.91 -10.46
C VAL A 123 12.66 -17.30 -11.04
N ARG A 124 11.55 -17.55 -11.75
CA ARG A 124 11.24 -18.86 -12.36
C ARG A 124 11.63 -18.94 -13.83
N GLN A 125 12.00 -17.82 -14.46
CA GLN A 125 12.37 -17.75 -15.88
C GLN A 125 11.26 -18.26 -16.81
N GLN A 126 10.00 -18.05 -16.41
CA GLN A 126 8.79 -18.39 -17.18
C GLN A 126 7.59 -17.61 -16.66
N GLU A 127 6.54 -17.46 -17.46
CA GLU A 127 5.28 -16.85 -16.98
C GLU A 127 4.62 -17.68 -15.86
N PRO A 128 3.95 -17.04 -14.87
CA PRO A 128 3.12 -17.75 -13.92
C PRO A 128 1.97 -18.46 -14.65
N PRO A 129 1.57 -19.66 -14.19
CA PRO A 129 0.45 -20.38 -14.78
C PRO A 129 -0.82 -19.51 -14.86
N GLU A 130 -1.49 -19.59 -16.01
CA GLU A 130 -2.78 -18.97 -16.22
C GLU A 130 -3.81 -19.58 -15.26
N SER A 131 -4.44 -18.73 -14.46
CA SER A 131 -5.50 -19.08 -13.53
C SER A 131 -6.47 -17.91 -13.41
N ASP A 132 -7.67 -18.14 -12.86
CA ASP A 132 -8.61 -17.05 -12.58
C ASP A 132 -7.99 -15.99 -11.66
N TRP A 133 -7.24 -16.44 -10.64
CA TRP A 133 -6.52 -15.56 -9.74
C TRP A 133 -5.43 -14.74 -10.47
N THR A 134 -4.59 -15.38 -11.29
CA THR A 134 -3.52 -14.67 -12.04
C THR A 134 -4.11 -13.62 -12.98
N ARG A 135 -5.22 -13.93 -13.67
CA ARG A 135 -5.92 -12.99 -14.55
C ARG A 135 -6.51 -11.82 -13.77
N TRP A 136 -7.17 -12.11 -12.66
CA TRP A 136 -7.71 -11.09 -11.77
C TRP A 136 -6.59 -10.17 -11.23
N TYR A 137 -5.50 -10.76 -10.72
CA TYR A 137 -4.36 -10.03 -10.15
C TYR A 137 -3.74 -9.07 -11.17
N ARG A 138 -3.46 -9.55 -12.39
CA ARG A 138 -2.95 -8.69 -13.48
C ARG A 138 -3.89 -7.52 -13.77
N ALA A 139 -5.20 -7.78 -13.84
CA ALA A 139 -6.18 -6.73 -14.09
C ALA A 139 -6.27 -5.72 -12.94
N ALA A 140 -6.16 -6.19 -11.69
CA ALA A 140 -6.11 -5.37 -10.48
C ALA A 140 -4.88 -4.45 -10.46
N VAL A 141 -3.69 -5.02 -10.62
CA VAL A 141 -2.42 -4.29 -10.65
C VAL A 141 -2.41 -3.28 -11.79
N SER A 142 -2.75 -3.70 -13.01
CA SER A 142 -2.76 -2.82 -14.20
C SER A 142 -3.69 -1.64 -14.03
N ARG A 143 -4.90 -1.86 -13.48
CA ARG A 143 -5.87 -0.80 -13.20
C ARG A 143 -5.34 0.18 -12.16
N GLY A 144 -4.70 -0.33 -11.11
CA GLY A 144 -4.09 0.46 -10.06
C GLY A 144 -3.00 1.39 -10.58
N ILE A 145 -2.04 0.83 -11.32
CA ILE A 145 -0.95 1.55 -11.97
C ILE A 145 -1.49 2.61 -12.94
N ALA A 146 -2.43 2.24 -13.80
CA ALA A 146 -2.99 3.15 -14.82
C ALA A 146 -3.77 4.34 -14.22
N LYS A 147 -4.21 4.25 -12.96
CA LYS A 147 -4.92 5.32 -12.25
C LYS A 147 -4.00 6.13 -11.33
N ALA A 148 -2.74 5.73 -11.17
CA ALA A 148 -1.77 6.48 -10.39
C ALA A 148 -1.36 7.77 -11.11
N ASN A 149 -1.10 8.84 -10.36
CA ASN A 149 -0.53 10.07 -10.91
C ASN A 149 0.99 9.92 -11.12
N ALA A 150 1.64 9.11 -10.29
CA ALA A 150 3.02 8.69 -10.45
C ALA A 150 3.20 7.27 -9.89
N VAL A 151 4.13 6.54 -10.50
CA VAL A 151 4.59 5.24 -10.02
C VAL A 151 6.06 5.38 -9.68
N VAL A 152 6.44 4.95 -8.48
CA VAL A 152 7.81 5.01 -7.99
C VAL A 152 8.26 3.62 -7.54
N ALA A 153 9.56 3.40 -7.50
CA ALA A 153 10.13 2.19 -6.93
C ALA A 153 11.17 2.56 -5.84
N PRO A 154 11.36 1.73 -4.81
CA PRO A 154 12.38 1.94 -3.78
C PRO A 154 13.82 2.00 -4.31
N SER A 155 14.08 1.47 -5.52
CA SER A 155 15.41 1.45 -6.13
C SER A 155 15.33 1.52 -7.66
N ARG A 156 16.46 1.80 -8.32
CA ARG A 156 16.59 1.79 -9.79
C ARG A 156 16.66 0.39 -10.42
N TRP A 157 16.71 -0.65 -9.59
CA TRP A 157 16.83 -2.05 -10.05
C TRP A 157 15.48 -2.72 -10.30
N MET A 158 14.39 -2.13 -9.80
CA MET A 158 13.02 -2.52 -10.12
C MET A 158 12.55 -1.76 -11.36
#